data_AF-A0A970UYH0-F1
#
_entry.id   AF-A0A970UYH0-F1
#
_cell.length_a   1.000
_cell.length_b   1.000
_cell.length_c   1.000
_cell.angle_alpha   90.00
_cell.angle_beta   90.00
_cell.angle_gamma   90.00
#
_symmetry.space_group_name_H-M   'P 1'
#
loop_
_entity.id
_entity.type
_entity.pdbx_description
1 polymer ?
#
loop_
_entity_poly.entity_id
_entity_poly.type
_entity_poly.pdbx_seq_one_letter_code
_entity_poly.pdbx_strand_id
1 'polypeptide(L)'
;MNLTNEQCEIINSTGNIKINAVAGSGKTTTIVEYAQARPKTNKFLYLAFNKSVKLEAKKKFAEKGLHNVAVETAHSLAFRHIVRGANYKVRGQGYKTHEVAEILKIKGSGEKHIEYVIANHINKFVSYFCNNDKLKVQELNYLNTVTEPKAEALVSKYYNYIERKTREFLSKMDSGEIEITHDFYLKKFQLSNPQLHYDYILFDEGQDASAVMLDVFFKQKATKVIVGDTHQQIYSWRYAVNSLEKSDFKPMKLSTSFRFSQNIADLAVNILHWKKIIGNESAFEIIGKGTPKTVKSKAVVARTNLALLSKAIDYVTGRKVKSVYFEGNINSYFYADEGASLFDVLNLFNSKRKLIKDKLIKGMKNIEELEEYIQKTEDLQLGMLVEIVKEYGNKIPQIIKELKKKHVKDDEKEKAEIIFSTVHRCKGMEYDSIQLANDFITEEKLANLVNDENKIVDYTKLNEEINLLYVAVTRARSSLYIPAPLIPVDYKPSEEIHVMKTAHENKNNNETEQKQQSKVKHVSEDTEKAYSLEKIRAKHTEAYKPWTTLQDDELTVMYCEGVNVKDIAKHLGRTTGAIRSRIKKLELEELYG
;
A
#
# COMPACT_ATOMS: atom_id res chain seq x y z
N MET A 1 -22.30 11.11 25.61
CA MET A 1 -22.56 10.04 24.62
C MET A 1 -23.13 8.87 25.39
N ASN A 2 -24.25 8.29 24.97
CA ASN A 2 -24.83 7.15 25.67
C ASN A 2 -24.10 5.89 25.21
N LEU A 3 -23.55 5.14 26.15
CA LEU A 3 -22.86 3.87 25.90
C LEU A 3 -23.89 2.77 25.58
N THR A 4 -23.50 1.79 24.77
CA THR A 4 -24.34 0.59 24.57
C THR A 4 -24.28 -0.34 25.78
N ASN A 5 -25.22 -1.28 25.87
CA ASN A 5 -25.18 -2.34 26.88
C ASN A 5 -23.87 -3.14 26.79
N GLU A 6 -23.45 -3.50 25.58
CA GLU A 6 -22.15 -4.17 25.33
C GLU A 6 -20.95 -3.37 25.87
N GLN A 7 -20.94 -2.04 25.65
CA GLN A 7 -19.89 -1.18 26.20
C GLN A 7 -19.95 -1.14 27.73
N CYS A 8 -21.13 -1.04 28.33
CA CYS A 8 -21.31 -1.05 29.78
C CYS A 8 -20.86 -2.38 30.41
N GLU A 9 -21.19 -3.51 29.79
CA GLU A 9 -20.72 -4.85 30.20
C GLU A 9 -19.19 -4.94 30.16
N ILE A 10 -18.56 -4.46 29.09
CA ILE A 10 -17.09 -4.40 28.98
C ILE A 10 -16.49 -3.54 30.09
N ILE A 11 -17.01 -2.33 30.30
CA ILE A 11 -16.53 -1.39 31.32
C ILE A 11 -16.66 -1.96 32.74
N ASN A 12 -17.71 -2.75 33.01
CA ASN A 12 -17.94 -3.39 34.30
C ASN A 12 -17.20 -4.74 34.46
N SER A 13 -16.55 -5.26 33.40
CA SER A 13 -15.89 -6.56 33.43
C SER A 13 -14.53 -6.57 34.15
N THR A 14 -14.20 -7.71 34.76
CA THR A 14 -12.95 -7.93 35.50
C THR A 14 -12.13 -9.07 34.89
N GLY A 15 -10.82 -9.08 35.17
CA GLY A 15 -9.91 -10.10 34.65
C GLY A 15 -9.54 -9.89 33.19
N ASN A 16 -8.93 -10.90 32.57
CA ASN A 16 -8.48 -10.82 31.18
C ASN A 16 -9.67 -10.99 30.21
N ILE A 17 -9.83 -10.05 29.29
CA ILE A 17 -10.94 -10.03 28.32
C ILE A 17 -10.42 -9.84 26.90
N LYS A 18 -11.11 -10.47 25.93
CA LYS A 18 -10.94 -10.23 24.51
C LYS A 18 -12.22 -9.66 23.92
N ILE A 19 -12.11 -8.56 23.21
CA ILE A 19 -13.25 -7.82 22.67
C ILE A 19 -13.16 -7.91 21.13
N ASN A 20 -14.04 -8.70 20.52
CA ASN A 20 -14.21 -8.66 19.07
C ASN A 20 -15.25 -7.60 18.70
N ALA A 21 -14.87 -6.65 17.87
CA ALA A 21 -15.60 -5.41 17.65
C ALA A 21 -15.73 -5.13 16.16
N VAL A 22 -16.88 -4.59 15.73
CA VAL A 22 -17.09 -4.25 14.31
C VAL A 22 -16.46 -2.90 13.94
N ALA A 23 -16.31 -2.65 12.65
CA ALA A 23 -15.91 -1.36 12.12
C ALA A 23 -16.82 -0.22 12.63
N GLY A 24 -16.23 0.86 13.15
CA GLY A 24 -16.99 2.03 13.63
C GLY A 24 -17.63 1.90 15.02
N SER A 25 -17.34 0.82 15.77
CA SER A 25 -17.95 0.53 17.08
C SER A 25 -17.43 1.33 18.28
N GLY A 26 -16.42 2.17 18.10
CA GLY A 26 -15.86 2.99 19.18
C GLY A 26 -14.90 2.25 20.12
N LYS A 27 -14.22 1.19 19.66
CA LYS A 27 -13.19 0.40 20.38
C LYS A 27 -12.33 1.23 21.36
N THR A 28 -11.62 2.24 20.86
CA THR A 28 -10.75 3.12 21.66
C THR A 28 -11.53 3.91 22.70
N THR A 29 -12.76 4.35 22.40
CA THR A 29 -13.64 5.02 23.38
C THR A 29 -14.02 4.05 24.49
N THR A 30 -14.42 2.82 24.16
CA THR A 30 -14.73 1.77 25.16
C THR A 30 -13.52 1.48 26.05
N ILE A 31 -12.30 1.43 25.51
CA ILE A 31 -11.07 1.29 26.30
C ILE A 31 -10.80 2.49 27.22
N VAL A 32 -11.03 3.72 26.74
CA VAL A 32 -10.86 4.93 27.55
C VAL A 32 -11.85 4.96 28.72
N GLU A 33 -13.12 4.61 28.49
CA GLU A 33 -14.12 4.49 29.56
C GLU A 33 -13.79 3.31 30.52
N TYR A 34 -13.28 2.17 30.01
CA TYR A 34 -12.84 1.05 30.82
C TYR A 34 -11.75 1.47 31.81
N ALA A 35 -10.74 2.21 31.34
CA ALA A 35 -9.69 2.76 32.20
C ALA A 35 -10.23 3.83 33.17
N GLN A 36 -11.20 4.64 32.74
CA GLN A 36 -11.85 5.65 33.58
C GLN A 36 -12.64 5.04 34.75
N ALA A 37 -13.23 3.85 34.55
CA ALA A 37 -14.01 3.13 35.55
C ALA A 37 -13.15 2.31 36.54
N ARG A 38 -11.87 2.62 36.70
CA ARG A 38 -10.94 1.94 37.62
C ARG A 38 -10.28 2.94 38.58
N PRO A 39 -9.79 2.50 39.75
CA PRO A 39 -9.09 3.37 40.68
C PRO A 39 -7.94 4.15 40.03
N LYS A 40 -7.87 5.46 40.28
CA LYS A 40 -6.81 6.34 39.73
C LYS A 40 -5.39 5.97 40.19
N THR A 41 -5.28 5.15 41.23
CA THR A 41 -4.03 4.55 41.71
C THR A 41 -3.47 3.49 40.77
N ASN A 42 -4.30 2.87 39.92
CA ASN A 42 -3.85 1.83 39.01
C ASN A 42 -3.04 2.41 37.85
N LYS A 43 -1.98 1.69 37.48
CA LYS A 43 -1.10 2.03 36.35
C LYS A 43 -1.52 1.26 35.11
N PHE A 44 -1.77 1.99 34.03
CA PHE A 44 -2.18 1.42 32.74
C PHE A 44 -1.08 1.59 31.70
N LEU A 45 -0.92 0.58 30.84
CA LEU A 45 -0.21 0.67 29.57
C LEU A 45 -1.20 0.46 28.44
N TYR A 46 -1.42 1.47 27.61
CA TYR A 46 -2.14 1.34 26.35
C TYR A 46 -1.13 1.08 25.22
N LEU A 47 -1.31 -0.04 24.52
CA LEU A 47 -0.57 -0.46 23.34
C LEU A 47 -1.38 -0.16 22.08
N ALA A 48 -0.91 0.83 21.32
CA ALA A 48 -1.40 1.14 19.99
C ALA A 48 -0.62 0.35 18.91
N PHE A 49 -1.31 -0.11 17.87
CA PHE A 49 -0.65 -0.72 16.71
C PHE A 49 0.29 0.27 15.98
N ASN A 50 -0.15 1.50 15.70
CA ASN A 50 0.61 2.49 14.92
C ASN A 50 0.68 3.89 15.57
N LYS A 51 1.52 4.76 14.99
CA LYS A 51 1.77 6.13 15.51
C LYS A 51 0.51 7.01 15.50
N SER A 52 -0.37 6.88 14.52
CA SER A 52 -1.61 7.66 14.43
C SER A 52 -2.56 7.31 15.58
N VAL A 53 -2.83 6.01 15.76
CA VAL A 53 -3.65 5.49 16.86
C VAL A 53 -3.06 5.89 18.22
N LYS A 54 -1.74 5.83 18.39
CA LYS A 54 -1.06 6.30 19.62
C LYS A 54 -1.33 7.79 19.91
N LEU A 55 -1.25 8.66 18.90
CA LEU A 55 -1.46 10.09 19.09
C LEU A 55 -2.94 10.41 19.40
N GLU A 56 -3.87 9.77 18.70
CA GLU A 56 -5.30 9.90 18.94
C GLU A 56 -5.69 9.40 20.34
N ALA A 57 -5.25 8.21 20.73
CA ALA A 57 -5.50 7.65 22.06
C ALA A 57 -4.93 8.54 23.17
N LYS A 58 -3.70 9.05 23.01
CA LYS A 58 -3.08 9.98 23.96
C LYS A 58 -3.92 11.24 24.17
N LYS A 59 -4.52 11.78 23.10
CA LYS A 59 -5.45 12.91 23.18
C LYS A 59 -6.71 12.53 23.96
N LYS A 60 -7.37 11.41 23.62
CA LYS A 60 -8.60 10.94 24.31
C LYS A 60 -8.40 10.68 25.81
N PHE A 61 -7.28 10.05 26.20
CA PHE A 61 -6.95 9.85 27.62
C PHE A 61 -6.71 11.17 28.35
N ALA A 62 -6.02 12.14 27.72
CA ALA A 62 -5.79 13.45 28.31
C ALA A 62 -7.09 14.26 28.46
N GLU A 63 -8.01 14.21 27.49
CA GLU A 63 -9.33 14.84 27.54
C GLU A 63 -10.22 14.29 28.67
N LYS A 64 -10.01 13.02 29.08
CA LYS A 64 -10.66 12.42 30.27
C LYS A 64 -9.89 12.63 31.58
N GLY A 65 -8.76 13.36 31.57
CA GLY A 65 -7.93 13.57 32.77
C GLY A 65 -7.20 12.32 33.27
N LEU A 66 -7.00 11.32 32.41
CA LEU A 66 -6.36 10.04 32.76
C LEU A 66 -4.85 10.10 32.55
N HIS A 67 -4.16 10.65 33.55
CA HIS A 67 -2.69 10.79 33.55
C HIS A 67 -1.93 9.53 34.01
N ASN A 68 -2.65 8.53 34.54
CA ASN A 68 -2.14 7.23 34.98
C ASN A 68 -1.99 6.19 33.83
N VAL A 69 -2.11 6.63 32.57
CA VAL A 69 -2.06 5.78 31.37
C VAL A 69 -0.81 6.12 30.54
N ALA A 70 0.13 5.18 30.45
CA ALA A 70 1.24 5.24 29.50
C ALA A 70 0.74 4.80 28.12
N VAL A 71 0.88 5.65 27.10
CA VAL A 71 0.37 5.38 25.73
C VAL A 71 1.56 5.16 24.79
N GLU A 72 1.76 3.92 24.34
CA GLU A 72 2.91 3.51 23.54
C GLU A 72 2.48 2.66 22.32
N THR A 73 3.32 2.57 21.30
CA THR A 73 3.32 1.41 20.39
C THR A 73 4.31 0.38 20.91
N ALA A 74 4.12 -0.91 20.58
CA ALA A 74 5.04 -1.99 20.94
C ALA A 74 6.49 -1.66 20.54
N HIS A 75 6.69 -1.13 19.33
CA HIS A 75 7.99 -0.63 18.86
C HIS A 75 8.56 0.51 19.71
N SER A 76 7.77 1.51 20.11
CA SER A 76 8.28 2.61 20.95
C SER A 76 8.57 2.17 22.40
N LEU A 77 7.86 1.15 22.89
CA LEU A 77 8.14 0.51 24.17
C LEU A 77 9.46 -0.27 24.11
N ALA A 78 9.65 -1.11 23.08
CA ALA A 78 10.88 -1.86 22.86
C ALA A 78 12.11 -0.95 22.69
N PHE A 79 11.99 0.12 21.89
CA PHE A 79 13.04 1.12 21.71
C PHE A 79 13.51 1.74 23.05
N ARG A 80 12.57 2.02 23.97
CA ARG A 80 12.88 2.56 25.30
C ARG A 80 13.71 1.61 26.17
N HIS A 81 13.55 0.30 26.02
CA HIS A 81 14.23 -0.70 26.84
C HIS A 81 15.53 -1.22 26.22
N ILE A 82 15.61 -1.28 24.88
CA ILE A 82 16.76 -1.87 24.16
C ILE A 82 17.72 -0.83 23.59
N VAL A 83 17.21 0.32 23.13
CA VAL A 83 18.03 1.31 22.40
C VAL A 83 18.42 2.48 23.30
N ARG A 84 17.48 3.00 24.10
CA ARG A 84 17.75 4.17 24.94
C ARG A 84 18.75 3.83 26.05
N GLY A 85 19.94 4.42 25.97
CA GLY A 85 21.04 4.18 26.92
C GLY A 85 21.98 3.04 26.52
N ALA A 86 21.72 2.36 25.41
CA ALA A 86 22.62 1.38 24.80
C ALA A 86 23.40 2.00 23.63
N ASN A 87 24.55 1.40 23.28
CA ASN A 87 25.38 1.86 22.15
C ASN A 87 24.87 1.32 20.80
N TYR A 88 23.58 1.51 20.50
CA TYR A 88 22.97 1.08 19.24
C TYR A 88 22.61 2.26 18.34
N LYS A 89 22.97 2.15 17.06
CA LYS A 89 22.46 3.02 15.98
C LYS A 89 21.29 2.31 15.29
N VAL A 90 20.20 3.03 15.03
CA VAL A 90 18.98 2.47 14.43
C VAL A 90 18.85 2.91 12.99
N ARG A 91 18.80 1.94 12.07
CA ARG A 91 18.56 2.16 10.64
C ARG A 91 17.06 2.03 10.34
N GLY A 92 16.38 3.17 10.26
CA GLY A 92 14.92 3.21 10.16
C GLY A 92 14.32 2.68 8.84
N GLN A 93 15.09 2.68 7.74
CA GLN A 93 14.63 2.20 6.43
C GLN A 93 14.93 0.72 6.15
N GLY A 94 15.50 -0.02 7.12
CA GLY A 94 16.01 -1.37 6.89
C GLY A 94 17.23 -1.39 5.95
N TYR A 95 17.63 -2.57 5.49
CA TYR A 95 18.77 -2.77 4.59
C TYR A 95 18.30 -3.16 3.19
N LYS A 96 18.87 -2.52 2.16
CA LYS A 96 18.64 -2.92 0.77
C LYS A 96 19.36 -4.24 0.46
N THR A 97 18.85 -5.00 -0.49
CA THR A 97 19.38 -6.32 -0.84
C THR A 97 20.87 -6.29 -1.21
N HIS A 98 21.33 -5.25 -1.92
CA HIS A 98 22.76 -5.10 -2.22
C HIS A 98 23.63 -4.83 -0.98
N GLU A 99 23.12 -4.08 0.01
CA GLU A 99 23.86 -3.82 1.26
C GLU A 99 24.00 -5.11 2.08
N VAL A 100 22.97 -5.95 2.11
CA VAL A 100 23.02 -7.26 2.77
C VAL A 100 24.02 -8.19 2.09
N ALA A 101 24.04 -8.21 0.75
CA ALA A 101 25.02 -8.97 -0.02
C ALA A 101 26.47 -8.52 0.26
N GLU A 102 26.70 -7.19 0.32
CA GLU A 102 27.99 -6.57 0.64
C GLU A 102 28.42 -6.89 2.10
N ILE A 103 27.57 -6.64 3.09
CA ILE A 103 27.84 -6.86 4.54
C ILE A 103 28.15 -8.33 4.83
N LEU A 104 27.37 -9.25 4.27
CA LEU A 104 27.52 -10.69 4.48
C LEU A 104 28.53 -11.33 3.52
N LYS A 105 29.13 -10.56 2.61
CA LYS A 105 30.10 -11.02 1.60
C LYS A 105 29.58 -12.25 0.85
N ILE A 106 28.33 -12.18 0.40
CA ILE A 106 27.66 -13.25 -0.35
C ILE A 106 28.35 -13.40 -1.70
N LYS A 107 28.74 -14.63 -2.03
CA LYS A 107 29.39 -14.95 -3.31
C LYS A 107 28.40 -15.65 -4.22
N GLY A 108 28.22 -15.13 -5.43
CA GLY A 108 27.41 -15.79 -6.45
C GLY A 108 28.04 -17.10 -6.91
N SER A 109 27.27 -18.19 -6.95
CA SER A 109 27.77 -19.53 -7.34
C SER A 109 27.76 -19.75 -8.86
N GLY A 110 28.24 -18.76 -9.62
CA GLY A 110 28.29 -18.77 -11.10
C GLY A 110 26.99 -18.36 -11.82
N GLU A 111 25.85 -18.38 -11.14
CA GLU A 111 24.59 -17.82 -11.62
C GLU A 111 24.58 -16.29 -11.41
N LYS A 112 24.10 -15.51 -12.40
CA LYS A 112 24.08 -14.04 -12.29
C LYS A 112 23.06 -13.59 -11.24
N HIS A 113 23.40 -12.54 -10.48
CA HIS A 113 22.51 -11.88 -9.53
C HIS A 113 21.99 -12.77 -8.39
N ILE A 114 22.47 -14.02 -8.29
CA ILE A 114 22.08 -14.98 -7.24
C ILE A 114 22.46 -14.48 -5.85
N GLU A 115 23.52 -13.68 -5.74
CA GLU A 115 23.92 -12.98 -4.51
C GLU A 115 22.83 -12.03 -4.00
N TYR A 116 22.10 -11.36 -4.90
CA TYR A 116 20.98 -10.49 -4.55
C TYR A 116 19.73 -11.31 -4.20
N VAL A 117 19.41 -12.36 -4.96
CA VAL A 117 18.28 -13.24 -4.62
C VAL A 117 18.46 -13.86 -3.21
N ILE A 118 19.66 -14.37 -2.90
CA ILE A 118 19.98 -14.91 -1.58
C ILE A 118 19.92 -13.82 -0.49
N ALA A 119 20.43 -12.61 -0.76
CA ALA A 119 20.33 -11.49 0.17
C ALA A 119 18.89 -11.05 0.46
N ASN A 120 18.01 -11.04 -0.55
CA ASN A 120 16.60 -10.72 -0.38
C ASN A 120 15.90 -11.75 0.53
N HIS A 121 16.15 -13.06 0.32
CA HIS A 121 15.64 -14.09 1.22
C HIS A 121 16.23 -14.05 2.64
N ILE A 122 17.49 -13.64 2.82
CA ILE A 122 18.06 -13.40 4.15
C ILE A 122 17.32 -12.25 4.85
N ASN A 123 17.04 -11.16 4.14
CA ASN A 123 16.22 -10.05 4.64
C ASN A 123 14.82 -10.52 5.06
N LYS A 124 14.14 -11.28 4.18
CA LYS A 124 12.82 -11.87 4.46
C LYS A 124 12.83 -12.82 5.66
N PHE A 125 13.87 -13.65 5.83
CA PHE A 125 13.99 -14.57 6.96
C PHE A 125 14.34 -13.82 8.27
N VAL A 126 15.19 -12.79 8.24
CA VAL A 126 15.39 -11.90 9.40
C VAL A 126 14.07 -11.26 9.83
N SER A 127 13.32 -10.71 8.87
CA SER A 127 12.01 -10.10 9.09
C SER A 127 11.00 -11.10 9.69
N TYR A 128 10.95 -12.33 9.14
CA TYR A 128 10.12 -13.41 9.65
C TYR A 128 10.49 -13.82 11.09
N PHE A 129 11.77 -14.05 11.38
CA PHE A 129 12.24 -14.38 12.74
C PHE A 129 11.94 -13.26 13.74
N CYS A 130 12.16 -12.00 13.35
CA CYS A 130 11.96 -10.86 14.24
C CYS A 130 10.49 -10.64 14.62
N ASN A 131 9.55 -11.06 13.77
CA ASN A 131 8.11 -10.96 14.05
C ASN A 131 7.50 -12.23 14.67
N ASN A 132 8.27 -13.31 14.80
CA ASN A 132 7.84 -14.59 15.37
C ASN A 132 8.10 -14.67 16.89
N ASP A 133 7.44 -15.60 17.59
CA ASP A 133 7.62 -15.86 19.03
C ASP A 133 8.84 -16.75 19.36
N LYS A 134 9.30 -17.57 18.40
CA LYS A 134 10.43 -18.52 18.56
C LYS A 134 11.72 -17.88 19.04
N LEU A 135 12.46 -18.57 19.89
CA LEU A 135 13.65 -18.01 20.56
C LEU A 135 14.89 -18.04 19.64
N LYS A 136 14.92 -18.96 18.67
CA LYS A 136 16.05 -19.17 17.75
C LYS A 136 15.58 -19.24 16.30
N VAL A 137 16.43 -18.82 15.37
CA VAL A 137 16.16 -18.89 13.92
C VAL A 137 15.91 -20.34 13.47
N GLN A 138 16.62 -21.29 14.08
CA GLN A 138 16.53 -22.73 13.76
C GLN A 138 15.22 -23.39 14.21
N GLU A 139 14.40 -22.72 15.03
CA GLU A 139 13.06 -23.19 15.40
C GLU A 139 12.01 -22.85 14.32
N LEU A 140 12.42 -22.18 13.23
CA LEU A 140 11.58 -21.81 12.10
C LEU A 140 11.99 -22.54 10.83
N ASN A 141 11.00 -23.05 10.10
CA ASN A 141 11.18 -23.36 8.68
C ASN A 141 10.81 -22.13 7.85
N TYR A 142 11.79 -21.53 7.16
CA TYR A 142 11.54 -20.39 6.27
C TYR A 142 10.89 -20.80 4.95
N LEU A 143 11.05 -22.05 4.49
CA LEU A 143 10.40 -22.55 3.26
C LEU A 143 8.87 -22.47 3.34
N ASN A 144 8.29 -22.66 4.53
CA ASN A 144 6.86 -22.51 4.78
C ASN A 144 6.30 -21.10 4.48
N THR A 145 7.17 -20.12 4.19
CA THR A 145 6.78 -18.73 3.85
C THR A 145 6.99 -18.38 2.38
N VAL A 146 7.52 -19.31 1.58
CA VAL A 146 7.81 -19.16 0.15
C VAL A 146 6.75 -19.94 -0.62
N THR A 147 6.15 -19.31 -1.64
CA THR A 147 4.97 -19.82 -2.36
C THR A 147 5.17 -19.95 -3.87
N GLU A 148 6.06 -19.15 -4.45
CA GLU A 148 6.39 -19.19 -5.88
C GLU A 148 7.37 -20.35 -6.18
N PRO A 149 7.05 -21.30 -7.08
CA PRO A 149 7.87 -22.51 -7.29
C PRO A 149 9.33 -22.25 -7.64
N LYS A 150 9.64 -21.15 -8.35
CA LYS A 150 11.03 -20.75 -8.65
C LYS A 150 11.77 -20.27 -7.41
N ALA A 151 11.12 -19.53 -6.52
CA ALA A 151 11.68 -19.13 -5.25
C ALA A 151 11.84 -20.33 -4.31
N GLU A 152 10.84 -21.21 -4.22
CA GLU A 152 10.88 -22.41 -3.37
C GLU A 152 12.04 -23.34 -3.74
N ALA A 153 12.22 -23.65 -5.02
CA ALA A 153 13.32 -24.50 -5.51
C ALA A 153 14.70 -23.89 -5.19
N LEU A 154 14.83 -22.56 -5.30
CA LEU A 154 16.06 -21.84 -5.00
C LEU A 154 16.34 -21.80 -3.50
N VAL A 155 15.35 -21.43 -2.68
CA VAL A 155 15.48 -21.40 -1.22
C VAL A 155 15.76 -22.80 -0.68
N SER A 156 15.17 -23.84 -1.24
CA SER A 156 15.45 -25.24 -0.87
C SER A 156 16.90 -25.61 -1.14
N LYS A 157 17.42 -25.30 -2.34
CA LYS A 157 18.81 -25.52 -2.74
C LYS A 157 19.82 -24.79 -1.85
N TYR A 158 19.49 -23.58 -1.38
CA TYR A 158 20.40 -22.74 -0.59
C TYR A 158 20.03 -22.63 0.90
N TYR A 159 19.10 -23.44 1.42
CA TYR A 159 18.46 -23.24 2.73
C TYR A 159 19.46 -23.08 3.87
N ASN A 160 20.37 -24.04 4.03
CA ASN A 160 21.40 -24.04 5.08
C ASN A 160 22.36 -22.85 4.97
N TYR A 161 22.57 -22.32 3.76
CA TYR A 161 23.38 -21.11 3.54
C TYR A 161 22.62 -19.85 3.96
N ILE A 162 21.35 -19.73 3.54
CA ILE A 162 20.45 -18.64 3.90
C ILE A 162 20.28 -18.58 5.42
N GLU A 163 19.92 -19.69 6.08
CA GLU A 163 19.70 -19.77 7.53
C GLU A 163 20.96 -19.38 8.34
N ARG A 164 22.12 -19.90 7.95
CA ARG A 164 23.41 -19.53 8.55
C ARG A 164 23.73 -18.05 8.36
N LYS A 165 23.45 -17.48 7.19
CA LYS A 165 23.67 -16.06 6.90
C LYS A 165 22.67 -15.13 7.60
N THR A 166 21.42 -15.55 7.78
CA THR A 166 20.42 -14.90 8.64
C THR A 166 20.94 -14.77 10.07
N ARG A 167 21.50 -15.86 10.64
CA ARG A 167 22.12 -15.82 11.98
C ARG A 167 23.37 -14.94 12.05
N GLU A 168 24.23 -14.98 11.03
CA GLU A 168 25.39 -14.11 10.91
C GLU A 168 24.97 -12.61 10.91
N PHE A 169 23.92 -12.27 10.15
CA PHE A 169 23.42 -10.89 10.04
C PHE A 169 22.81 -10.38 11.35
N LEU A 170 21.99 -11.20 12.02
CA LEU A 170 21.43 -10.90 13.35
C LEU A 170 22.55 -10.72 14.40
N SER A 171 23.61 -11.52 14.34
CA SER A 171 24.76 -11.40 15.26
C SER A 171 25.54 -10.09 15.06
N LYS A 172 25.68 -9.62 13.81
CA LYS A 172 26.27 -8.30 13.50
C LYS A 172 25.41 -7.14 14.04
N MET A 173 24.09 -7.25 13.97
CA MET A 173 23.18 -6.28 14.62
C MET A 173 23.31 -6.34 16.15
N ASP A 174 23.38 -7.53 16.73
CA ASP A 174 23.42 -7.71 18.19
C ASP A 174 24.72 -7.16 18.82
N SER A 175 25.86 -7.39 18.16
CA SER A 175 27.17 -6.88 18.57
C SER A 175 27.36 -5.38 18.32
N GLY A 176 26.49 -4.74 17.53
CA GLY A 176 26.62 -3.34 17.12
C GLY A 176 27.68 -3.10 16.03
N GLU A 177 28.16 -4.15 15.36
CA GLU A 177 29.02 -4.02 14.17
C GLU A 177 28.28 -3.29 13.03
N ILE A 178 26.97 -3.50 12.94
CA ILE A 178 26.08 -2.81 12.00
C ILE A 178 24.88 -2.21 12.74
N GLU A 179 24.17 -1.31 12.08
CA GLU A 179 22.98 -0.64 12.61
C GLU A 179 21.80 -1.62 12.77
N ILE A 180 20.99 -1.47 13.81
CA ILE A 180 19.86 -2.35 14.08
C ILE A 180 18.57 -1.84 13.42
N THR A 181 17.67 -2.73 13.05
CA THR A 181 16.37 -2.40 12.45
C THR A 181 15.27 -2.25 13.53
N HIS A 182 14.10 -1.75 13.12
CA HIS A 182 12.93 -1.65 13.98
C HIS A 182 12.47 -3.01 14.53
N ASP A 183 12.37 -3.99 13.65
CA ASP A 183 11.97 -5.37 13.97
C ASP A 183 13.02 -6.05 14.85
N PHE A 184 14.33 -5.79 14.63
CA PHE A 184 15.40 -6.36 15.44
C PHE A 184 15.30 -5.97 16.92
N TYR A 185 15.13 -4.68 17.24
CA TYR A 185 15.05 -4.29 18.65
C TYR A 185 13.74 -4.75 19.30
N LEU A 186 12.65 -4.92 18.52
CA LEU A 186 11.41 -5.50 19.03
C LEU A 186 11.62 -6.99 19.36
N LYS A 187 12.34 -7.72 18.50
CA LYS A 187 12.73 -9.10 18.76
C LYS A 187 13.65 -9.21 19.98
N LYS A 188 14.69 -8.39 20.07
CA LYS A 188 15.59 -8.34 21.24
C LYS A 188 14.85 -7.98 22.53
N PHE A 189 13.84 -7.11 22.46
CA PHE A 189 12.96 -6.82 23.58
C PHE A 189 12.16 -8.06 24.00
N GLN A 190 11.55 -8.80 23.07
CA GLN A 190 10.88 -10.06 23.39
C GLN A 190 11.82 -11.11 23.99
N LEU A 191 13.01 -11.29 23.42
CA LEU A 191 14.03 -12.21 23.93
C LEU A 191 14.56 -11.83 25.33
N SER A 192 14.48 -10.55 25.73
CA SER A 192 14.82 -10.11 27.10
C SER A 192 13.79 -10.53 28.17
N ASN A 193 12.67 -11.15 27.77
CA ASN A 193 11.57 -11.58 28.63
C ASN A 193 11.09 -10.50 29.63
N PRO A 194 10.68 -9.32 29.15
CA PRO A 194 10.49 -8.14 29.97
C PRO A 194 9.31 -8.29 30.92
N GLN A 195 9.44 -7.74 32.12
CA GLN A 195 8.37 -7.66 33.11
C GLN A 195 7.96 -6.19 33.28
N LEU A 196 6.75 -5.86 32.83
CA LEU A 196 6.22 -4.50 32.77
C LEU A 196 5.37 -4.23 34.02
N HIS A 197 5.79 -3.26 34.82
CA HIS A 197 5.16 -2.90 36.10
C HIS A 197 3.90 -2.03 35.93
N TYR A 198 2.86 -2.61 35.31
CA TYR A 198 1.51 -2.05 35.18
C TYR A 198 0.48 -3.02 35.77
N ASP A 199 -0.64 -2.48 36.26
CA ASP A 199 -1.76 -3.30 36.75
C ASP A 199 -2.66 -3.77 35.60
N TYR A 200 -2.71 -2.96 34.53
CA TYR A 200 -3.51 -3.21 33.34
C TYR A 200 -2.70 -2.93 32.06
N ILE A 201 -2.86 -3.79 31.05
CA ILE A 201 -2.36 -3.56 29.69
C ILE A 201 -3.54 -3.66 28.72
N LEU A 202 -3.77 -2.60 27.97
CA LEU A 202 -4.88 -2.42 27.04
C LEU A 202 -4.30 -2.41 25.60
N PHE A 203 -4.58 -3.41 24.79
CA PHE A 203 -4.05 -3.55 23.43
C PHE A 203 -5.17 -3.27 22.42
N ASP A 204 -5.04 -2.16 21.67
CA ASP A 204 -5.97 -1.73 20.63
C ASP A 204 -5.45 -2.08 19.23
N GLU A 205 -6.37 -2.32 18.30
CA GLU A 205 -6.12 -2.95 16.98
C GLU A 205 -5.36 -4.29 17.09
N GLY A 206 -5.72 -5.09 18.08
CA GLY A 206 -5.07 -6.35 18.41
C GLY A 206 -4.98 -7.32 17.24
N GLN A 207 -5.94 -7.34 16.31
CA GLN A 207 -5.94 -8.24 15.14
C GLN A 207 -4.70 -8.08 14.23
N ASP A 208 -4.01 -6.93 14.32
CA ASP A 208 -2.83 -6.64 13.50
C ASP A 208 -1.50 -6.94 14.23
N ALA A 209 -1.56 -7.46 15.45
CA ALA A 209 -0.39 -7.80 16.24
C ALA A 209 0.37 -9.00 15.65
N SER A 210 1.69 -8.89 15.51
CA SER A 210 2.56 -10.01 15.19
C SER A 210 2.85 -10.88 16.42
N ALA A 211 3.26 -12.13 16.21
CA ALA A 211 3.46 -13.11 17.28
C ALA A 211 4.47 -12.63 18.34
N VAL A 212 5.53 -11.91 17.94
CA VAL A 212 6.50 -11.30 18.86
C VAL A 212 5.86 -10.28 19.83
N MET A 213 4.86 -9.52 19.40
CA MET A 213 4.15 -8.55 20.24
C MET A 213 3.23 -9.24 21.23
N LEU A 214 2.54 -10.30 20.78
CA LEU A 214 1.62 -11.10 21.59
C LEU A 214 2.36 -11.90 22.66
N ASP A 215 3.53 -12.48 22.34
CA ASP A 215 4.35 -13.19 23.32
C ASP A 215 4.75 -12.29 24.50
N VAL A 216 5.19 -11.06 24.20
CA VAL A 216 5.46 -10.04 25.23
C VAL A 216 4.20 -9.72 26.02
N PHE A 217 3.07 -9.45 25.35
CA PHE A 217 1.81 -9.08 26.00
C PHE A 217 1.27 -10.18 26.92
N PHE A 218 1.20 -11.43 26.47
CA PHE A 218 0.63 -12.53 27.24
C PHE A 218 1.46 -12.90 28.48
N LYS A 219 2.79 -12.77 28.42
CA LYS A 219 3.72 -13.02 29.53
C LYS A 219 3.68 -11.99 30.67
N GLN A 220 2.92 -10.90 30.53
CA GLN A 220 2.81 -9.89 31.59
C GLN A 220 1.86 -10.32 32.71
N LYS A 221 2.20 -9.95 33.95
CA LYS A 221 1.38 -10.22 35.15
C LYS A 221 0.13 -9.34 35.27
N ALA A 222 0.08 -8.26 34.50
CA ALA A 222 -1.03 -7.32 34.45
C ALA A 222 -2.35 -7.98 33.99
N THR A 223 -3.47 -7.34 34.34
CA THR A 223 -4.77 -7.62 33.72
C THR A 223 -4.72 -7.19 32.25
N LYS A 224 -5.09 -8.09 31.34
CA LYS A 224 -4.90 -7.95 29.90
C LYS A 224 -6.24 -7.77 29.18
N VAL A 225 -6.41 -6.63 28.53
CA VAL A 225 -7.55 -6.32 27.67
C VAL A 225 -7.03 -6.23 26.24
N ILE A 226 -7.56 -7.05 25.33
CA ILE A 226 -7.27 -6.94 23.90
C ILE A 226 -8.56 -6.65 23.14
N VAL A 227 -8.56 -5.62 22.29
CA VAL A 227 -9.68 -5.30 21.39
C VAL A 227 -9.21 -5.31 19.96
N GLY A 228 -10.08 -5.74 19.05
CA GLY A 228 -9.83 -5.68 17.63
C GLY A 228 -11.07 -5.99 16.83
N ASP A 229 -10.90 -6.06 15.51
CA ASP A 229 -11.92 -6.51 14.57
C ASP A 229 -11.31 -7.65 13.74
N THR A 230 -11.73 -8.90 13.96
CA THR A 230 -11.24 -10.07 13.21
C THR A 230 -11.42 -9.93 11.69
N HIS A 231 -12.38 -9.12 11.25
CA HIS A 231 -12.69 -8.87 9.85
C HIS A 231 -11.86 -7.71 9.25
N GLN A 232 -11.13 -6.95 10.08
CA GLN A 232 -10.17 -5.95 9.59
C GLN A 232 -8.72 -6.44 9.57
N GLN A 233 -8.42 -7.72 9.89
CA GLN A 233 -7.06 -8.26 9.74
C GLN A 233 -6.68 -8.28 8.25
N ILE A 234 -5.79 -7.36 7.86
CA ILE A 234 -5.32 -7.14 6.47
C ILE A 234 -3.82 -6.76 6.41
N TYR A 235 -3.05 -7.26 7.39
CA TYR A 235 -1.61 -7.02 7.48
C TYR A 235 -0.85 -8.36 7.68
N SER A 236 -1.33 -9.47 7.10
CA SER A 236 -0.64 -10.77 7.23
C SER A 236 0.77 -10.74 6.62
N TRP A 237 0.97 -9.89 5.60
CA TRP A 237 2.29 -9.57 5.01
C TRP A 237 3.26 -8.84 5.98
N ARG A 238 2.76 -8.31 7.10
CA ARG A 238 3.54 -7.83 8.27
C ARG A 238 3.54 -8.84 9.42
N TYR A 239 3.27 -10.11 9.12
CA TYR A 239 3.20 -11.22 10.07
C TYR A 239 2.15 -11.02 11.18
N ALA A 240 1.10 -10.23 10.92
CA ALA A 240 -0.06 -10.17 11.80
C ALA A 240 -0.72 -11.55 11.91
N VAL A 241 -0.93 -12.03 13.12
CA VAL A 241 -1.58 -13.32 13.39
C VAL A 241 -2.97 -13.10 13.96
N ASN A 242 -3.85 -14.10 13.88
CA ASN A 242 -5.19 -14.03 14.46
C ASN A 242 -5.12 -14.03 16.00
N SER A 243 -4.87 -12.85 16.57
CA SER A 243 -4.54 -12.62 17.98
C SER A 243 -5.72 -12.78 18.93
N LEU A 244 -6.92 -12.45 18.44
CA LEU A 244 -8.17 -12.54 19.19
C LEU A 244 -8.55 -14.02 19.38
N GLU A 245 -8.37 -14.86 18.37
CA GLU A 245 -8.53 -16.31 18.53
C GLU A 245 -7.45 -16.92 19.43
N LYS A 246 -6.18 -16.50 19.30
CA LYS A 246 -5.05 -16.96 20.15
C LYS A 246 -5.13 -16.63 21.64
N SER A 247 -6.15 -15.90 22.10
CA SER A 247 -6.30 -15.55 23.52
C SER A 247 -7.41 -16.36 24.18
N ASP A 248 -7.11 -17.09 25.25
CA ASP A 248 -8.11 -17.82 26.07
C ASP A 248 -8.86 -16.89 27.04
N PHE A 249 -8.94 -15.61 26.72
CA PHE A 249 -9.57 -14.59 27.55
C PHE A 249 -11.09 -14.62 27.39
N LYS A 250 -11.81 -14.07 28.39
CA LYS A 250 -13.27 -14.00 28.35
C LYS A 250 -13.72 -13.23 27.09
N PRO A 251 -14.49 -13.84 26.17
CA PRO A 251 -14.96 -13.16 24.97
C PRO A 251 -16.05 -12.15 25.30
N MET A 252 -15.97 -10.99 24.67
CA MET A 252 -16.97 -9.93 24.68
C MET A 252 -17.10 -9.37 23.26
N LYS A 253 -18.26 -8.79 22.92
CA LYS A 253 -18.51 -8.25 21.58
C LYS A 253 -18.84 -6.76 21.58
N LEU A 254 -18.59 -6.09 20.46
CA LEU A 254 -19.12 -4.77 20.13
C LEU A 254 -19.71 -4.84 18.71
N SER A 255 -21.02 -5.10 18.62
CA SER A 255 -21.73 -5.37 17.35
C SER A 255 -22.27 -4.09 16.68
N THR A 256 -22.39 -2.98 17.42
CA THR A 256 -22.95 -1.72 16.92
C THR A 256 -21.88 -0.83 16.29
N SER A 257 -22.06 -0.43 15.02
CA SER A 257 -21.30 0.61 14.33
C SER A 257 -22.00 1.97 14.46
N PHE A 258 -21.23 3.02 14.79
CA PHE A 258 -21.69 4.41 14.76
C PHE A 258 -21.21 5.18 13.51
N ARG A 259 -20.53 4.50 12.59
CA ARG A 259 -19.93 5.11 11.39
C ARG A 259 -20.89 5.19 10.22
N PHE A 260 -21.66 4.12 10.02
CA PHE A 260 -22.49 3.90 8.83
C PHE A 260 -23.88 3.34 9.17
N SER A 261 -24.80 3.47 8.22
CA SER A 261 -26.19 3.05 8.29
C SER A 261 -26.35 1.53 8.34
N GLN A 262 -27.56 1.05 8.64
CA GLN A 262 -27.87 -0.38 8.58
C GLN A 262 -27.67 -0.94 7.17
N ASN A 263 -27.98 -0.21 6.09
CA ASN A 263 -27.79 -0.71 4.73
C ASN A 263 -26.30 -1.06 4.43
N ILE A 264 -25.36 -0.21 4.86
CA ILE A 264 -23.92 -0.49 4.71
C ILE A 264 -23.50 -1.64 5.64
N ALA A 265 -24.11 -1.77 6.83
CA ALA A 265 -23.88 -2.90 7.71
C ALA A 265 -24.34 -4.22 7.07
N ASP A 266 -25.52 -4.23 6.45
CA ASP A 266 -26.10 -5.40 5.78
C ASP A 266 -25.24 -5.83 4.58
N LEU A 267 -24.79 -4.89 3.74
CA LEU A 267 -23.82 -5.19 2.67
C LEU A 267 -22.53 -5.79 3.23
N ALA A 268 -21.99 -5.21 4.31
CA ALA A 268 -20.78 -5.71 4.95
C ALA A 268 -20.98 -7.13 5.51
N VAL A 269 -22.11 -7.44 6.14
CA VAL A 269 -22.48 -8.79 6.61
C VAL A 269 -22.59 -9.78 5.44
N ASN A 270 -23.20 -9.39 4.32
CA ASN A 270 -23.29 -10.25 3.14
C ASN A 270 -21.92 -10.54 2.49
N ILE A 271 -21.01 -9.56 2.45
CA ILE A 271 -19.61 -9.79 2.05
C ILE A 271 -18.91 -10.74 3.03
N LEU A 272 -19.19 -10.65 4.34
CA LEU A 272 -18.64 -11.59 5.32
C LEU A 272 -19.23 -13.01 5.16
N HIS A 273 -20.48 -13.16 4.70
CA HIS A 273 -21.04 -14.47 4.39
C HIS A 273 -20.28 -15.24 3.30
N TRP A 274 -19.53 -14.58 2.43
CA TRP A 274 -18.60 -15.25 1.51
C TRP A 274 -17.56 -16.11 2.24
N LYS A 275 -17.30 -15.87 3.54
CA LYS A 275 -16.43 -16.73 4.35
C LYS A 275 -16.96 -18.17 4.52
N LYS A 276 -18.26 -18.39 4.29
CA LYS A 276 -18.85 -19.75 4.25
C LYS A 276 -18.30 -20.58 3.09
N ILE A 277 -17.96 -19.94 1.97
CA ILE A 277 -17.36 -20.59 0.79
C ILE A 277 -15.97 -21.17 1.13
N ILE A 278 -15.26 -20.56 2.09
CA ILE A 278 -13.97 -21.05 2.62
C ILE A 278 -14.12 -21.79 3.96
N GLY A 279 -15.30 -22.36 4.24
CA GLY A 279 -15.52 -23.25 5.39
C GLY A 279 -15.70 -22.56 6.75
N ASN A 280 -15.91 -21.25 6.81
CA ASN A 280 -16.19 -20.54 8.06
C ASN A 280 -17.70 -20.26 8.22
N GLU A 281 -18.35 -21.04 9.08
CA GLU A 281 -19.80 -20.98 9.34
C GLU A 281 -20.22 -19.94 10.40
N SER A 282 -19.31 -19.08 10.85
CA SER A 282 -19.61 -18.09 11.90
C SER A 282 -20.79 -17.18 11.55
N ALA A 283 -21.65 -16.91 12.53
CA ALA A 283 -22.67 -15.88 12.42
C ALA A 283 -22.01 -14.48 12.50
N PHE A 284 -22.35 -13.59 11.57
CA PHE A 284 -21.86 -12.21 11.54
C PHE A 284 -23.00 -11.24 11.87
N GLU A 285 -22.82 -10.43 12.91
CA GLU A 285 -23.82 -9.46 13.38
C GLU A 285 -23.20 -8.05 13.38
N ILE A 286 -23.76 -7.14 12.59
CA ILE A 286 -23.36 -5.73 12.53
C ILE A 286 -24.62 -4.86 12.54
N ILE A 287 -24.72 -3.96 13.52
CA ILE A 287 -25.85 -3.04 13.67
C ILE A 287 -25.38 -1.64 13.29
N GLY A 288 -25.88 -1.09 12.19
CA GLY A 288 -25.51 0.23 11.68
C GLY A 288 -26.37 1.36 12.26
N LYS A 289 -25.80 2.17 13.15
CA LYS A 289 -26.44 3.38 13.74
C LYS A 289 -25.82 4.69 13.28
N GLY A 290 -24.93 4.66 12.30
CA GLY A 290 -24.42 5.87 11.65
C GLY A 290 -25.50 6.51 10.78
N THR A 291 -25.75 7.81 10.98
CA THR A 291 -26.63 8.61 10.12
C THR A 291 -25.82 9.19 8.96
N PRO A 292 -26.31 9.13 7.70
CA PRO A 292 -25.71 9.84 6.58
C PRO A 292 -25.48 11.33 6.90
N LYS A 293 -24.38 11.88 6.41
CA LYS A 293 -24.00 13.28 6.59
C LYS A 293 -23.75 13.91 5.22
N THR A 294 -23.75 15.24 5.19
CA THR A 294 -23.34 16.02 4.01
C THR A 294 -21.97 15.52 3.53
N VAL A 295 -21.88 15.12 2.26
CA VAL A 295 -20.64 14.59 1.67
C VAL A 295 -19.60 15.70 1.56
N LYS A 296 -18.60 15.70 2.45
CA LYS A 296 -17.45 16.62 2.42
C LYS A 296 -16.21 15.95 1.84
N SER A 297 -16.09 14.63 2.01
CA SER A 297 -14.95 13.83 1.57
C SER A 297 -15.40 12.74 0.57
N LYS A 298 -14.66 12.62 -0.54
CA LYS A 298 -14.87 11.61 -1.58
C LYS A 298 -13.56 10.86 -1.82
N ALA A 299 -13.58 9.54 -1.78
CA ALA A 299 -12.40 8.72 -2.01
C ALA A 299 -12.63 7.62 -3.06
N VAL A 300 -11.62 7.35 -3.89
CA VAL A 300 -11.49 6.12 -4.67
C VAL A 300 -10.60 5.16 -3.88
N VAL A 301 -11.10 3.95 -3.63
CA VAL A 301 -10.39 2.89 -2.92
C VAL A 301 -10.16 1.69 -3.83
N ALA A 302 -8.92 1.22 -3.93
CA ALA A 302 -8.53 0.06 -4.75
C ALA A 302 -7.78 -1.00 -3.93
N ARG A 303 -7.75 -2.24 -4.43
CA ARG A 303 -6.98 -3.35 -3.85
C ARG A 303 -5.49 -3.25 -4.16
N THR A 304 -5.13 -2.71 -5.33
CA THR A 304 -3.77 -2.63 -5.91
C THR A 304 -3.37 -1.19 -6.25
N ASN A 305 -2.06 -0.91 -6.37
CA ASN A 305 -1.61 0.39 -6.89
C ASN A 305 -1.94 0.54 -8.38
N LEU A 306 -1.92 -0.55 -9.16
CA LEU A 306 -2.18 -0.51 -10.61
C LEU A 306 -3.60 0.00 -10.89
N ALA A 307 -4.63 -0.60 -10.28
CA ALA A 307 -6.00 -0.15 -10.43
C ALA A 307 -6.23 1.25 -9.84
N LEU A 308 -5.53 1.62 -8.77
CA LEU A 308 -5.61 2.96 -8.21
C LEU A 308 -5.07 4.02 -9.19
N LEU A 309 -3.91 3.76 -9.80
CA LEU A 309 -3.31 4.64 -10.80
C LEU A 309 -4.18 4.71 -12.06
N SER A 310 -4.70 3.58 -12.54
CA SER A 310 -5.67 3.53 -13.64
C SER A 310 -6.88 4.44 -13.36
N LYS A 311 -7.50 4.33 -12.18
CA LYS A 311 -8.60 5.22 -11.77
C LYS A 311 -8.16 6.67 -11.63
N ALA A 312 -6.97 6.95 -11.12
CA ALA A 312 -6.47 8.32 -11.04
C ALA A 312 -6.28 8.95 -12.44
N ILE A 313 -5.82 8.16 -13.41
CA ILE A 313 -5.71 8.57 -14.82
C ILE A 313 -7.10 8.83 -15.42
N ASP A 314 -8.08 7.93 -15.23
CA ASP A 314 -9.47 8.12 -15.68
C ASP A 314 -10.06 9.45 -15.16
N TYR A 315 -9.81 9.75 -13.90
CA TYR A 315 -10.29 10.97 -13.24
C TYR A 315 -9.58 12.23 -13.76
N VAL A 316 -8.26 12.20 -13.87
CA VAL A 316 -7.45 13.36 -14.28
C VAL A 316 -7.64 13.70 -15.76
N THR A 317 -7.81 12.70 -16.62
CA THR A 317 -7.93 12.85 -18.08
C THR A 317 -9.38 12.93 -18.56
N GLY A 318 -10.24 12.00 -18.13
CA GLY A 318 -11.63 11.91 -18.56
C GLY A 318 -12.58 12.79 -17.75
N ARG A 319 -12.61 12.62 -16.42
CA ARG A 319 -13.55 13.36 -15.53
C ARG A 319 -13.12 14.82 -15.24
N LYS A 320 -11.91 15.22 -15.64
CA LYS A 320 -11.36 16.58 -15.52
C LYS A 320 -11.41 17.18 -14.11
N VAL A 321 -11.20 16.38 -13.06
CA VAL A 321 -11.03 16.92 -11.69
C VAL A 321 -9.87 17.91 -11.62
N LYS A 322 -9.98 18.93 -10.77
CA LYS A 322 -8.98 20.00 -10.60
C LYS A 322 -7.94 19.65 -9.55
N SER A 323 -8.38 19.15 -8.39
CA SER A 323 -7.52 18.80 -7.26
C SER A 323 -7.69 17.32 -6.87
N VAL A 324 -6.57 16.64 -6.62
CA VAL A 324 -6.54 15.25 -6.17
C VAL A 324 -5.64 15.10 -4.95
N TYR A 325 -5.94 14.13 -4.09
CA TYR A 325 -5.04 13.74 -3.01
C TYR A 325 -4.75 12.24 -3.08
N PHE A 326 -3.61 11.81 -2.56
CA PHE A 326 -3.23 10.40 -2.44
C PHE A 326 -2.92 10.11 -0.97
N GLU A 327 -3.40 9.00 -0.41
CA GLU A 327 -3.17 8.72 1.01
C GLU A 327 -1.71 8.34 1.32
N GLY A 328 -1.07 9.19 2.12
CA GLY A 328 0.36 9.16 2.36
C GLY A 328 1.16 9.67 1.16
N ASN A 329 2.47 9.45 1.17
CA ASN A 329 3.36 10.04 0.17
C ASN A 329 3.05 9.51 -1.25
N ILE A 330 2.62 10.39 -2.17
CA ILE A 330 2.35 10.05 -3.58
C ILE A 330 3.53 9.34 -4.27
N ASN A 331 4.78 9.63 -3.87
CA ASN A 331 5.94 8.95 -4.45
C ASN A 331 5.99 7.47 -4.06
N SER A 332 5.42 7.04 -2.93
CA SER A 332 5.38 5.63 -2.54
C SER A 332 4.43 4.75 -3.39
N TYR A 333 3.84 5.31 -4.45
CA TYR A 333 3.14 4.58 -5.51
C TYR A 333 3.99 4.39 -6.78
N PHE A 334 5.16 5.04 -6.87
CA PHE A 334 6.06 5.05 -8.03
C PHE A 334 7.46 4.49 -7.74
N TYR A 335 7.66 3.91 -6.55
CA TYR A 335 8.93 3.36 -6.08
C TYR A 335 8.65 2.07 -5.28
N ALA A 336 9.51 1.07 -5.42
CA ALA A 336 9.53 -0.11 -4.58
C ALA A 336 10.28 0.18 -3.26
N ASP A 337 10.11 -0.67 -2.25
CA ASP A 337 10.70 -0.48 -0.91
C ASP A 337 12.25 -0.42 -0.95
N GLU A 338 12.89 -1.14 -1.87
CA GLU A 338 14.35 -1.07 -2.07
C GLU A 338 14.83 0.22 -2.77
N GLY A 339 13.90 1.09 -3.20
CA GLY A 339 14.17 2.39 -3.81
C GLY A 339 14.28 2.39 -5.34
N ALA A 340 14.10 1.24 -6.00
CA ALA A 340 13.93 1.16 -7.45
C ALA A 340 12.68 1.95 -7.86
N SER A 341 12.82 2.87 -8.82
CA SER A 341 11.71 3.71 -9.28
C SER A 341 11.02 3.14 -10.51
N LEU A 342 9.77 3.55 -10.75
CA LEU A 342 9.03 3.26 -11.97
C LEU A 342 9.79 3.75 -13.23
N PHE A 343 10.61 4.81 -13.10
CA PHE A 343 11.48 5.29 -14.17
C PHE A 343 12.69 4.39 -14.43
N ASP A 344 13.23 3.71 -13.41
CA ASP A 344 14.31 2.73 -13.58
C ASP A 344 13.80 1.53 -14.39
N VAL A 345 12.62 1.01 -14.04
CA VAL A 345 11.96 -0.10 -14.77
C VAL A 345 11.56 0.34 -16.18
N LEU A 346 11.03 1.55 -16.37
CA LEU A 346 10.72 2.10 -17.69
C LEU A 346 11.98 2.27 -18.57
N ASN A 347 13.10 2.68 -17.98
CA ASN A 347 14.37 2.79 -18.71
C ASN A 347 14.95 1.41 -19.05
N LEU A 348 14.77 0.40 -18.20
CA LEU A 348 15.13 -0.99 -18.53
C LEU A 348 14.29 -1.52 -19.69
N PHE A 349 12.97 -1.32 -19.64
CA PHE A 349 12.03 -1.69 -20.71
C PHE A 349 12.38 -1.03 -22.06
N ASN A 350 12.76 0.26 -22.04
CA ASN A 350 13.23 0.98 -23.23
C ASN A 350 14.71 0.72 -23.59
N SER A 351 15.39 -0.22 -22.95
CA SER A 351 16.84 -0.49 -23.11
C SER A 351 17.78 0.71 -22.84
N LYS A 352 17.30 1.78 -22.19
CA LYS A 352 18.03 3.01 -21.83
C LYS A 352 18.85 2.85 -20.55
N ARG A 353 19.64 1.77 -20.47
CA ARG A 353 20.39 1.33 -19.27
C ARG A 353 21.32 2.38 -18.63
N LYS A 354 21.83 3.34 -19.42
CA LYS A 354 22.63 4.47 -18.93
C LYS A 354 21.87 5.40 -17.97
N LEU A 355 20.54 5.48 -18.11
CA LEU A 355 19.66 6.34 -17.30
C LEU A 355 19.15 5.68 -16.01
N ILE A 356 19.44 4.38 -15.81
CA ILE A 356 19.03 3.64 -14.62
C ILE A 356 19.95 4.04 -13.45
N LYS A 357 19.32 4.43 -12.34
CA LYS A 357 19.97 4.86 -11.10
C LYS A 357 20.10 3.72 -10.11
N ASP A 358 19.07 2.87 -10.01
CA ASP A 358 19.11 1.74 -9.08
C ASP A 358 20.16 0.69 -9.48
N LYS A 359 20.97 0.22 -8.52
CA LYS A 359 22.08 -0.72 -8.76
C LYS A 359 21.59 -2.09 -9.25
N LEU A 360 20.49 -2.60 -8.70
CA LEU A 360 19.94 -3.92 -9.03
C LEU A 360 19.34 -3.89 -10.43
N ILE A 361 18.45 -2.93 -10.70
CA ILE A 361 17.78 -2.79 -12.00
C ILE A 361 18.80 -2.52 -13.13
N LYS A 362 19.88 -1.79 -12.84
CA LYS A 362 20.96 -1.51 -13.80
C LYS A 362 21.79 -2.73 -14.16
N GLY A 363 21.87 -3.73 -13.27
CA GLY A 363 22.53 -5.01 -13.55
C GLY A 363 21.77 -5.84 -14.59
N MET A 364 20.44 -5.80 -14.55
CA MET A 364 19.57 -6.65 -15.37
C MET A 364 19.74 -6.45 -16.88
N LYS A 365 19.82 -7.57 -17.60
CA LYS A 365 19.54 -7.79 -19.04
C LYS A 365 18.65 -6.74 -19.69
N ASN A 366 17.40 -6.88 -19.31
CA ASN A 366 16.17 -6.56 -20.01
C ASN A 366 15.01 -6.79 -19.00
N ILE A 367 13.76 -6.60 -19.43
CA ILE A 367 12.61 -6.78 -18.53
C ILE A 367 12.45 -8.25 -18.10
N GLU A 368 12.82 -9.20 -18.97
CA GLU A 368 12.68 -10.64 -18.71
C GLU A 368 13.58 -11.14 -17.56
N GLU A 369 14.83 -10.66 -17.46
CA GLU A 369 15.73 -10.99 -16.34
C GLU A 369 15.26 -10.36 -15.02
N LEU A 370 14.59 -9.20 -15.09
CA LEU A 370 13.94 -8.59 -13.93
C LEU A 370 12.72 -9.41 -13.47
N GLU A 371 11.90 -9.90 -14.40
CA GLU A 371 10.77 -10.78 -14.07
C GLU A 371 11.22 -12.13 -13.51
N GLU A 372 12.33 -12.69 -13.99
CA GLU A 372 12.93 -13.88 -13.39
C GLU A 372 13.44 -13.61 -11.97
N TYR A 373 14.05 -12.45 -11.71
CA TYR A 373 14.41 -12.03 -10.35
C TYR A 373 13.17 -11.89 -9.45
N ILE A 374 12.08 -11.27 -9.94
CA ILE A 374 10.82 -11.12 -9.20
C ILE A 374 10.23 -12.49 -8.86
N GLN A 375 10.22 -13.44 -9.79
CA GLN A 375 9.75 -14.81 -9.53
C GLN A 375 10.66 -15.58 -8.56
N LYS A 376 11.98 -15.37 -8.63
CA LYS A 376 12.92 -15.99 -7.68
C LYS A 376 12.87 -15.38 -6.27
N THR A 377 12.37 -14.15 -6.12
CA THR A 377 12.36 -13.43 -4.83
C THR A 377 10.98 -13.16 -4.24
N GLU A 378 9.90 -13.30 -5.02
CA GLU A 378 8.54 -12.84 -4.68
C GLU A 378 8.51 -11.33 -4.29
N ASP A 379 9.14 -10.47 -5.10
CA ASP A 379 9.08 -9.02 -4.93
C ASP A 379 7.80 -8.44 -5.57
N LEU A 380 6.73 -8.38 -4.77
CA LEU A 380 5.44 -7.87 -5.19
C LEU A 380 5.47 -6.39 -5.61
N GLN A 381 6.28 -5.54 -4.95
CA GLN A 381 6.36 -4.12 -5.30
C GLN A 381 7.03 -3.92 -6.66
N LEU A 382 8.13 -4.65 -6.90
CA LEU A 382 8.86 -4.59 -8.16
C LEU A 382 8.06 -5.21 -9.31
N GLY A 383 7.31 -6.29 -9.05
CA GLY A 383 6.30 -6.84 -9.97
C GLY A 383 5.25 -5.80 -10.37
N MET A 384 4.67 -5.09 -9.39
CA MET A 384 3.70 -4.02 -9.66
C MET A 384 4.30 -2.88 -10.51
N LEU A 385 5.58 -2.52 -10.32
CA LEU A 385 6.24 -1.55 -11.21
C LEU A 385 6.38 -2.08 -12.65
N VAL A 386 6.70 -3.36 -12.82
CA VAL A 386 6.77 -4.00 -14.15
C VAL A 386 5.40 -4.00 -14.83
N GLU A 387 4.32 -4.32 -14.11
CA GLU A 387 2.94 -4.26 -14.63
C GLU A 387 2.57 -2.85 -15.10
N ILE A 388 2.81 -1.82 -14.27
CA ILE A 388 2.55 -0.42 -14.65
C ILE A 388 3.36 -0.03 -15.89
N VAL A 389 4.64 -0.44 -15.99
CA VAL A 389 5.47 -0.19 -17.18
C VAL A 389 4.94 -0.90 -18.42
N LYS A 390 4.47 -2.15 -18.30
CA LYS A 390 3.88 -2.89 -19.42
C LYS A 390 2.56 -2.28 -19.90
N GLU A 391 1.71 -1.78 -19.00
CA GLU A 391 0.41 -1.18 -19.36
C GLU A 391 0.56 0.24 -19.97
N TYR A 392 1.38 1.10 -19.35
CA TYR A 392 1.44 2.52 -19.72
C TYR A 392 2.68 2.93 -20.52
N GLY A 393 3.78 2.18 -20.40
CA GLY A 393 5.04 2.43 -21.10
C GLY A 393 5.47 3.90 -21.10
N ASN A 394 5.75 4.43 -22.30
CA ASN A 394 6.23 5.80 -22.48
C ASN A 394 5.19 6.90 -22.19
N LYS A 395 3.95 6.57 -21.79
CA LYS A 395 2.97 7.54 -21.29
C LYS A 395 3.20 7.92 -19.82
N ILE A 396 3.90 7.08 -19.05
CA ILE A 396 4.16 7.24 -17.61
C ILE A 396 4.69 8.64 -17.23
N PRO A 397 5.70 9.23 -17.91
CA PRO A 397 6.22 10.53 -17.53
C PRO A 397 5.16 11.64 -17.56
N GLN A 398 4.31 11.65 -18.59
CA GLN A 398 3.24 12.64 -18.74
C GLN A 398 2.10 12.38 -17.74
N ILE A 399 1.76 11.11 -17.48
CA ILE A 399 0.79 10.73 -16.45
C ILE A 399 1.22 11.24 -15.07
N ILE A 400 2.47 10.98 -14.67
CA ILE A 400 3.00 11.42 -13.37
C ILE A 400 3.05 12.94 -13.29
N LYS A 401 3.41 13.63 -14.39
CA LYS A 401 3.42 15.10 -14.46
C LYS A 401 2.04 15.68 -14.19
N GLU A 402 0.99 15.19 -14.85
CA GLU A 402 -0.39 15.66 -14.63
C GLU A 402 -0.94 15.30 -13.25
N LEU A 403 -0.64 14.09 -12.74
CA LEU A 403 -1.02 13.69 -11.38
C LEU A 403 -0.36 14.61 -10.34
N LYS A 404 0.95 14.84 -10.42
CA LYS A 404 1.67 15.73 -9.50
C LYS A 404 1.23 17.19 -9.60
N LYS A 405 0.88 17.67 -10.80
CA LYS A 405 0.37 19.04 -11.02
C LYS A 405 -0.98 19.28 -10.34
N LYS A 406 -1.83 18.25 -10.25
CA LYS A 406 -3.15 18.32 -9.59
C LYS A 406 -3.13 17.88 -8.12
N HIS A 407 -2.02 17.36 -7.63
CA HIS A 407 -1.91 16.82 -6.28
C HIS A 407 -1.81 17.95 -5.25
N VAL A 408 -2.74 18.01 -4.30
CA VAL A 408 -2.69 18.92 -3.14
C VAL A 408 -1.78 18.37 -2.04
N LYS A 409 -1.26 19.26 -1.19
CA LYS A 409 -0.40 18.88 -0.06
C LYS A 409 -1.18 18.22 1.07
N ASP A 410 -0.48 17.52 1.97
CA ASP A 410 -1.05 16.81 3.14
C ASP A 410 -1.86 17.74 4.06
N ASP A 411 -1.40 18.97 4.29
CA ASP A 411 -2.08 20.00 5.07
C ASP A 411 -3.29 20.61 4.35
N GLU A 412 -3.44 20.34 3.06
CA GLU A 412 -4.52 20.79 2.19
C GLU A 412 -5.45 19.65 1.73
N LYS A 413 -5.35 18.46 2.34
CA LYS A 413 -6.15 17.26 2.03
C LYS A 413 -7.65 17.54 1.89
N GLU A 414 -8.21 18.41 2.74
CA GLU A 414 -9.63 18.78 2.72
C GLU A 414 -10.06 19.59 1.46
N LYS A 415 -9.10 20.12 0.68
CA LYS A 415 -9.33 20.85 -0.58
C LYS A 415 -9.35 19.94 -1.82
N ALA A 416 -9.16 18.63 -1.66
CA ALA A 416 -9.18 17.67 -2.77
C ALA A 416 -10.61 17.36 -3.22
N GLU A 417 -10.90 17.48 -4.52
CA GLU A 417 -12.18 17.04 -5.10
C GLU A 417 -12.35 15.51 -5.01
N ILE A 418 -11.22 14.77 -5.02
CA ILE A 418 -11.18 13.32 -4.89
C ILE A 418 -9.86 12.86 -4.23
N ILE A 419 -9.98 11.90 -3.30
CA ILE A 419 -8.88 11.23 -2.62
C ILE A 419 -8.64 9.87 -3.29
N PHE A 420 -7.39 9.43 -3.44
CA PHE A 420 -7.00 8.11 -3.93
C PHE A 420 -6.28 7.33 -2.83
N SER A 421 -6.76 6.13 -2.51
CA SER A 421 -6.13 5.25 -1.53
C SER A 421 -6.15 3.79 -1.97
N THR A 422 -5.13 3.02 -1.59
CA THR A 422 -5.34 1.57 -1.48
C THR A 422 -6.08 1.26 -0.18
N VAL A 423 -6.80 0.15 -0.15
CA VAL A 423 -7.50 -0.36 1.05
C VAL A 423 -6.59 -0.43 2.29
N HIS A 424 -5.34 -0.83 2.11
CA HIS A 424 -4.31 -0.91 3.16
C HIS A 424 -3.96 0.45 3.79
N ARG A 425 -4.03 1.53 3.02
CA ARG A 425 -3.65 2.89 3.43
C ARG A 425 -4.80 3.66 4.07
N CYS A 426 -6.03 3.42 3.64
CA CYS A 426 -7.22 4.03 4.25
C CYS A 426 -7.74 3.27 5.49
N LYS A 427 -7.11 2.17 5.90
CA LYS A 427 -7.45 1.50 7.15
C LYS A 427 -7.22 2.46 8.33
N GLY A 428 -8.22 2.57 9.19
CA GLY A 428 -8.28 3.57 10.26
C GLY A 428 -8.80 4.96 9.83
N MET A 429 -8.91 5.24 8.53
CA MET A 429 -9.56 6.45 8.01
C MET A 429 -11.05 6.23 7.74
N GLU A 430 -11.79 7.30 7.44
CA GLU A 430 -13.22 7.27 7.10
C GLU A 430 -13.51 8.34 6.04
N TYR A 431 -14.44 8.08 5.12
CA TYR A 431 -14.86 9.04 4.09
C TYR A 431 -16.39 9.07 3.98
N ASP A 432 -16.95 10.24 3.67
CA ASP A 432 -18.40 10.38 3.55
C ASP A 432 -18.91 9.61 2.31
N SER A 433 -18.17 9.69 1.21
CA SER A 433 -18.44 8.92 -0.01
C SER A 433 -17.21 8.14 -0.51
N ILE A 434 -17.43 6.89 -0.93
CA ILE A 434 -16.40 6.01 -1.49
C ILE A 434 -16.80 5.48 -2.85
N GLN A 435 -15.86 5.42 -3.78
CA GLN A 435 -15.94 4.63 -5.00
C GLN A 435 -14.92 3.48 -4.94
N LEU A 436 -15.36 2.23 -5.09
CA LEU A 436 -14.45 1.10 -5.21
C LEU A 436 -13.96 0.92 -6.66
N ALA A 437 -12.69 0.55 -6.80
CA ALA A 437 -12.18 -0.05 -8.03
C ALA A 437 -12.68 -1.51 -8.16
N ASN A 438 -12.57 -2.07 -9.37
CA ASN A 438 -13.05 -3.42 -9.71
C ASN A 438 -11.96 -4.51 -9.56
N ASP A 439 -10.96 -4.27 -8.70
CA ASP A 439 -9.79 -5.15 -8.52
C ASP A 439 -9.80 -5.93 -7.19
N PHE A 440 -10.90 -5.89 -6.45
CA PHE A 440 -11.17 -6.76 -5.29
C PHE A 440 -11.63 -8.16 -5.73
N ILE A 441 -11.61 -9.12 -4.80
CA ILE A 441 -12.18 -10.46 -5.03
C ILE A 441 -13.69 -10.39 -5.23
N THR A 442 -14.22 -11.20 -6.16
CA THR A 442 -15.66 -11.37 -6.41
C THR A 442 -16.12 -12.71 -5.83
N GLU A 443 -17.42 -12.85 -5.55
CA GLU A 443 -18.04 -14.11 -5.09
C GLU A 443 -17.77 -15.27 -6.06
N GLU A 444 -17.96 -15.02 -7.36
CA GLU A 444 -17.67 -15.96 -8.45
C GLU A 444 -16.19 -16.40 -8.45
N LYS A 445 -15.26 -15.45 -8.36
CA LYS A 445 -13.82 -15.74 -8.36
C LYS A 445 -13.41 -16.51 -7.10
N LEU A 446 -14.03 -16.23 -5.96
CA LEU A 446 -13.80 -16.97 -4.72
C LEU A 446 -14.27 -18.42 -4.85
N ALA A 447 -15.49 -18.64 -5.33
CA ALA A 447 -16.04 -19.99 -5.57
C ALA A 447 -15.19 -20.77 -6.58
N ASN A 448 -14.80 -20.15 -7.70
CA ASN A 448 -13.93 -20.77 -8.71
C ASN A 448 -12.54 -21.14 -8.15
N LEU A 449 -11.99 -20.36 -7.21
CA LEU A 449 -10.70 -20.66 -6.57
C LEU A 449 -10.79 -21.79 -5.53
N VAL A 450 -11.93 -21.96 -4.86
CA VAL A 450 -12.15 -23.05 -3.90
C VAL A 450 -12.48 -24.37 -4.60
N ASN A 451 -13.18 -24.32 -5.73
CA ASN A 451 -13.59 -25.50 -6.49
C ASN A 451 -12.53 -26.01 -7.49
N ASP A 452 -11.35 -25.36 -7.59
CA ASP A 452 -10.26 -25.79 -8.48
C ASP A 452 -9.44 -26.91 -7.84
N GLU A 453 -9.87 -28.16 -8.02
CA GLU A 453 -9.22 -29.37 -7.50
C GLU A 453 -7.73 -29.50 -7.88
N ASN A 454 -7.26 -28.79 -8.90
CA ASN A 454 -5.87 -28.84 -9.36
C ASN A 454 -4.93 -27.88 -8.61
N LYS A 455 -5.42 -27.11 -7.63
CA LYS A 455 -4.63 -26.13 -6.88
C LYS A 455 -4.76 -26.29 -5.37
N ILE A 456 -3.62 -26.12 -4.69
CA ILE A 456 -3.59 -25.97 -3.23
C ILE A 456 -4.17 -24.60 -2.89
N VAL A 457 -5.32 -24.58 -2.20
CA VAL A 457 -6.03 -23.36 -1.85
C VAL A 457 -5.52 -22.79 -0.53
N ASP A 458 -4.94 -21.59 -0.57
CA ASP A 458 -4.61 -20.83 0.65
C ASP A 458 -5.85 -20.09 1.18
N TYR A 459 -6.61 -20.77 2.04
CA TYR A 459 -7.77 -20.21 2.71
C TYR A 459 -7.46 -18.99 3.59
N THR A 460 -6.22 -18.82 4.08
CA THR A 460 -5.82 -17.65 4.87
C THR A 460 -5.77 -16.42 3.98
N LYS A 461 -5.17 -16.55 2.79
CA LYS A 461 -5.11 -15.50 1.77
C LYS A 461 -6.49 -15.16 1.21
N LEU A 462 -7.35 -16.15 0.97
CA LEU A 462 -8.75 -15.90 0.57
C LEU A 462 -9.54 -15.15 1.66
N ASN A 463 -9.39 -15.54 2.93
CA ASN A 463 -9.98 -14.83 4.06
C ASN A 463 -9.50 -13.37 4.16
N GLU A 464 -8.22 -13.10 3.88
CA GLU A 464 -7.69 -11.73 3.83
C GLU A 464 -8.28 -10.92 2.66
N GLU A 465 -8.46 -11.50 1.47
CA GLU A 465 -9.13 -10.82 0.35
C GLU A 465 -10.59 -10.45 0.64
N ILE A 466 -11.34 -11.30 1.36
CA ILE A 466 -12.69 -10.97 1.85
C ILE A 466 -12.63 -9.83 2.89
N ASN A 467 -11.68 -9.91 3.84
CA ASN A 467 -11.44 -8.84 4.82
C ASN A 467 -11.08 -7.50 4.15
N LEU A 468 -10.34 -7.52 3.04
CA LEU A 468 -9.99 -6.33 2.27
C LEU A 468 -11.22 -5.65 1.67
N LEU A 469 -12.15 -6.41 1.07
CA LEU A 469 -13.41 -5.84 0.59
C LEU A 469 -14.28 -5.31 1.75
N TYR A 470 -14.39 -6.06 2.86
CA TYR A 470 -15.06 -5.61 4.09
C TYR A 470 -14.48 -4.30 4.65
N VAL A 471 -13.15 -4.19 4.74
CA VAL A 471 -12.46 -2.95 5.16
C VAL A 471 -12.82 -1.81 4.24
N ALA A 472 -12.81 -2.02 2.92
CA ALA A 472 -13.09 -0.99 1.93
C ALA A 472 -14.53 -0.46 2.00
N VAL A 473 -15.55 -1.32 2.07
CA VAL A 473 -16.95 -0.87 2.20
C VAL A 473 -17.20 -0.19 3.54
N THR A 474 -16.64 -0.71 4.64
CA THR A 474 -16.80 -0.15 5.99
C THR A 474 -16.02 1.15 6.23
N ARG A 475 -15.27 1.66 5.25
CA ARG A 475 -14.71 3.03 5.32
C ARG A 475 -15.74 4.11 4.97
N ALA A 476 -16.82 3.76 4.27
CA ALA A 476 -17.85 4.71 3.87
C ALA A 476 -18.73 5.09 5.08
N ARG A 477 -19.18 6.36 5.13
CA ARG A 477 -20.09 6.86 6.17
C ARG A 477 -21.49 7.18 5.65
N SER A 478 -21.65 7.41 4.34
CA SER A 478 -22.92 7.91 3.78
C SER A 478 -23.23 7.42 2.37
N SER A 479 -22.25 7.30 1.46
CA SER A 479 -22.51 6.81 0.10
C SER A 479 -21.40 5.90 -0.42
N LEU A 480 -21.77 4.78 -1.03
CA LEU A 480 -20.84 3.79 -1.59
C LEU A 480 -21.16 3.54 -3.07
N TYR A 481 -20.20 3.79 -3.95
CA TYR A 481 -20.24 3.41 -5.36
C TYR A 481 -19.43 2.13 -5.55
N ILE A 482 -20.10 1.03 -5.90
CA ILE A 482 -19.50 -0.32 -5.95
C ILE A 482 -19.72 -0.95 -7.33
N PRO A 483 -18.68 -1.50 -7.99
CA PRO A 483 -18.82 -2.27 -9.23
C PRO A 483 -19.77 -3.46 -9.07
N ALA A 484 -20.62 -3.71 -10.07
CA ALA A 484 -21.61 -4.79 -10.04
C ALA A 484 -21.05 -6.18 -9.65
N PRO A 485 -19.87 -6.64 -10.11
CA PRO A 485 -19.30 -7.94 -9.72
C PRO A 485 -18.87 -8.06 -8.24
N LEU A 486 -18.87 -6.96 -7.48
CA LEU A 486 -18.53 -6.94 -6.05
C LEU A 486 -19.78 -6.87 -5.14
N ILE A 487 -20.99 -6.83 -5.73
CA ILE A 487 -22.25 -6.97 -5.00
C ILE A 487 -22.50 -8.48 -4.78
N PRO A 488 -22.78 -8.93 -3.54
CA PRO A 488 -23.24 -10.30 -3.28
C PRO A 488 -24.55 -10.61 -4.02
N VAL A 489 -24.69 -11.82 -4.55
CA VAL A 489 -25.76 -12.18 -5.52
C VAL A 489 -27.18 -11.84 -5.02
N ASP A 490 -27.47 -12.09 -3.74
CA ASP A 490 -28.80 -11.86 -3.14
C ASP A 490 -29.02 -10.44 -2.59
N TYR A 491 -28.04 -9.54 -2.72
CA TYR A 491 -28.09 -8.20 -2.11
C TYR A 491 -28.84 -7.18 -2.97
N LYS A 492 -29.89 -6.56 -2.42
CA LYS A 492 -30.63 -5.46 -3.06
C LYS A 492 -30.01 -4.10 -2.69
N PRO A 493 -29.53 -3.31 -3.67
CA PRO A 493 -28.97 -1.98 -3.40
C PRO A 493 -29.97 -1.02 -2.77
N SER A 494 -29.48 -0.19 -1.84
CA SER A 494 -30.24 0.90 -1.20
C SER A 494 -29.90 2.26 -1.82
N GLU A 495 -30.59 3.33 -1.42
CA GLU A 495 -30.29 4.71 -1.89
C GLU A 495 -28.84 5.15 -1.60
N GLU A 496 -28.19 4.56 -0.60
CA GLU A 496 -26.82 4.86 -0.18
C GLU A 496 -25.76 4.05 -0.95
N ILE A 497 -26.18 3.00 -1.68
CA ILE A 497 -25.31 2.02 -2.33
C ILE A 497 -25.59 2.01 -3.84
N HIS A 498 -24.73 2.68 -4.58
CA HIS A 498 -24.86 2.88 -6.02
C HIS A 498 -24.05 1.83 -6.79
N VAL A 499 -24.74 0.95 -7.52
CA VAL A 499 -24.07 -0.06 -8.36
C VAL A 499 -23.54 0.57 -9.64
N MET A 500 -22.24 0.40 -9.90
CA MET A 500 -21.59 0.84 -11.13
C MET A 500 -21.50 -0.30 -12.15
N LYS A 501 -22.01 -0.06 -13.36
CA LYS A 501 -21.78 -0.92 -14.51
C LYS A 501 -20.28 -0.96 -14.87
N THR A 502 -19.78 -2.12 -15.24
CA THR A 502 -18.38 -2.29 -15.64
C THR A 502 -18.20 -2.08 -17.15
N ALA A 503 -16.98 -1.76 -17.58
CA ALA A 503 -16.70 -1.50 -19.00
C ALA A 503 -16.97 -2.70 -19.93
N HIS A 504 -17.04 -3.92 -19.39
CA HIS A 504 -17.40 -5.12 -20.15
C HIS A 504 -18.90 -5.14 -20.55
N GLU A 505 -19.80 -4.64 -19.70
CA GLU A 505 -21.24 -4.56 -20.00
C GLU A 505 -21.53 -3.50 -21.07
N ASN A 506 -20.73 -2.43 -21.11
CA ASN A 506 -20.87 -1.36 -22.10
C ASN A 506 -20.44 -1.80 -23.52
N LYS A 507 -19.71 -2.91 -23.71
CA LYS A 507 -19.44 -3.43 -25.05
C LYS A 507 -20.66 -4.15 -25.63
N ASN A 508 -21.29 -5.04 -24.84
CA ASN A 508 -22.43 -5.84 -25.31
C ASN A 508 -23.64 -4.97 -25.71
N ASN A 509 -23.88 -3.86 -25.00
CA ASN A 509 -24.96 -2.93 -25.37
C ASN A 509 -24.64 -2.11 -26.63
N ASN A 510 -23.40 -1.63 -26.79
CA ASN A 510 -22.99 -0.86 -27.97
C ASN A 510 -22.96 -1.70 -29.26
N GLU A 511 -22.65 -3.00 -29.18
CA GLU A 511 -22.73 -3.90 -30.34
C GLU A 511 -24.17 -4.18 -30.79
N THR A 512 -25.15 -3.96 -29.91
CA THR A 512 -26.58 -4.15 -30.20
C THR A 512 -27.20 -2.92 -30.87
N GLU A 513 -26.75 -1.70 -30.51
CA GLU A 513 -27.29 -0.44 -31.05
C GLU A 513 -26.63 0.03 -32.36
N GLN A 514 -25.37 -0.35 -32.64
CA GLN A 514 -24.65 0.12 -33.85
C GLN A 514 -24.99 -0.59 -35.17
N LYS A 515 -25.94 -1.55 -35.18
CA LYS A 515 -26.37 -2.24 -36.42
C LYS A 515 -27.47 -1.54 -37.22
N GLN A 516 -27.94 -0.36 -36.79
CA GLN A 516 -28.96 0.40 -37.52
C GLN A 516 -28.65 1.91 -37.63
N GLN A 517 -27.61 2.30 -38.42
CA GLN A 517 -27.64 3.53 -39.22
C GLN A 517 -26.52 3.64 -40.29
N SER A 518 -26.91 3.42 -41.55
CA SER A 518 -26.48 4.10 -42.78
C SER A 518 -25.04 4.65 -42.98
N LYS A 519 -24.23 3.91 -43.77
CA LYS A 519 -23.81 4.26 -45.15
C LYS A 519 -23.63 5.76 -45.56
N VAL A 520 -22.41 6.07 -46.08
CA VAL A 520 -22.08 6.73 -47.39
C VAL A 520 -21.25 8.06 -47.45
N LYS A 521 -20.21 8.01 -48.33
CA LYS A 521 -19.49 9.05 -49.13
C LYS A 521 -18.16 9.71 -48.67
N HIS A 522 -17.22 9.72 -49.62
CA HIS A 522 -15.95 10.47 -49.72
C HIS A 522 -16.18 11.90 -50.29
N VAL A 523 -15.16 12.78 -50.18
CA VAL A 523 -14.46 13.49 -51.29
C VAL A 523 -13.24 14.28 -50.75
N SER A 524 -12.26 14.57 -51.61
CA SER A 524 -10.95 15.24 -51.37
C SER A 524 -10.87 16.62 -52.05
N GLU A 525 -9.89 17.48 -51.69
CA GLU A 525 -8.90 18.11 -52.61
C GLU A 525 -8.01 19.22 -51.96
N ASP A 526 -6.90 19.54 -52.65
CA ASP A 526 -5.80 20.47 -52.28
C ASP A 526 -5.97 21.91 -52.84
N THR A 527 -5.19 22.90 -52.37
CA THR A 527 -4.13 23.60 -53.18
C THR A 527 -3.41 24.80 -52.52
N GLU A 528 -2.10 24.84 -52.78
CA GLU A 528 -1.10 25.93 -53.01
C GLU A 528 -1.52 27.42 -53.18
N LYS A 529 -0.67 28.48 -53.25
CA LYS A 529 0.80 28.79 -53.27
C LYS A 529 0.92 30.31 -52.93
N ALA A 530 2.03 31.07 -52.95
CA ALA A 530 3.49 30.95 -53.03
C ALA A 530 4.08 32.25 -52.42
N TYR A 531 5.25 32.25 -51.77
CA TYR A 531 6.53 32.89 -52.18
C TYR A 531 7.43 32.93 -50.91
N SER A 532 8.77 32.89 -50.95
CA SER A 532 9.72 32.37 -51.95
C SER A 532 10.98 31.89 -51.21
N LEU A 533 10.91 30.67 -50.67
CA LEU A 533 11.88 30.07 -49.73
C LEU A 533 13.29 29.84 -50.28
N GLU A 534 13.45 29.86 -51.60
CA GLU A 534 14.58 29.26 -52.31
C GLU A 534 15.92 29.94 -52.02
N LYS A 535 15.93 31.29 -51.95
CA LYS A 535 17.14 32.05 -51.57
C LYS A 535 17.63 31.79 -50.13
N ILE A 536 16.75 31.34 -49.23
CA ILE A 536 17.12 31.06 -47.84
C ILE A 536 17.53 29.58 -47.68
N ARG A 537 16.85 28.66 -48.37
CA ARG A 537 17.20 27.23 -48.39
C ARG A 537 18.58 26.94 -48.94
N ALA A 538 19.12 27.81 -49.81
CA ALA A 538 20.51 27.74 -50.28
C ALA A 538 21.58 27.92 -49.18
N LYS A 539 21.23 28.45 -47.99
CA LYS A 539 22.13 28.54 -46.82
C LYS A 539 21.65 27.78 -45.59
N HIS A 540 20.34 27.56 -45.44
CA HIS A 540 19.73 26.89 -44.30
C HIS A 540 18.63 25.94 -44.78
N THR A 541 18.96 24.66 -44.94
CA THR A 541 18.12 23.62 -45.55
C THR A 541 16.74 23.48 -44.90
N GLU A 542 16.65 23.67 -43.58
CA GLU A 542 15.42 23.54 -42.80
C GLU A 542 14.71 24.88 -42.54
N ALA A 543 15.14 25.99 -43.14
CA ALA A 543 14.53 27.30 -42.88
C ALA A 543 13.01 27.32 -43.17
N TYR A 544 12.25 27.90 -42.22
CA TYR A 544 10.78 28.08 -42.26
C TYR A 544 9.90 26.82 -42.36
N LYS A 545 10.44 25.61 -42.27
CA LYS A 545 9.62 24.41 -42.00
C LYS A 545 8.96 24.50 -40.60
N PRO A 546 7.80 23.88 -40.35
CA PRO A 546 7.28 23.71 -38.99
C PRO A 546 8.32 23.08 -38.06
N TRP A 547 8.23 23.38 -36.76
CA TRP A 547 9.02 22.66 -35.75
C TRP A 547 8.35 21.33 -35.46
N THR A 548 9.11 20.24 -35.50
CA THR A 548 8.65 18.93 -35.01
C THR A 548 8.97 18.80 -33.54
N THR A 549 8.22 17.99 -32.79
CA THR A 549 8.49 17.72 -31.37
C THR A 549 9.93 17.23 -31.15
N LEU A 550 10.45 16.42 -32.08
CA LEU A 550 11.83 15.92 -32.01
C LEU A 550 12.87 17.05 -32.19
N GLN A 551 12.61 18.06 -33.02
CA GLN A 551 13.46 19.25 -33.14
C GLN A 551 13.33 20.18 -31.92
N ASP A 552 12.17 20.22 -31.26
CA ASP A 552 11.98 20.95 -30.00
C ASP A 552 12.73 20.28 -28.85
N ASP A 553 12.65 18.95 -28.75
CA ASP A 553 13.38 18.14 -27.78
C ASP A 553 14.90 18.27 -27.99
N GLU A 554 15.38 18.16 -29.24
CA GLU A 554 16.80 18.30 -29.59
C GLU A 554 17.33 19.72 -29.30
N LEU A 555 16.57 20.77 -29.65
CA LEU A 555 16.89 22.15 -29.26
C LEU A 555 16.93 22.33 -27.74
N THR A 556 15.99 21.72 -27.02
CA THR A 556 15.90 21.81 -25.56
C THR A 556 17.11 21.15 -24.90
N VAL A 557 17.51 19.96 -25.37
CA VAL A 557 18.72 19.27 -24.90
C VAL A 557 19.97 20.12 -25.16
N MET A 558 20.17 20.58 -26.40
CA MET A 558 21.35 21.41 -26.74
C MET A 558 21.40 22.73 -25.96
N TYR A 559 20.25 23.32 -25.65
CA TYR A 559 20.17 24.52 -24.80
C TYR A 559 20.56 24.21 -23.34
N CYS A 560 20.03 23.14 -22.75
CA CYS A 560 20.37 22.70 -21.39
C CYS A 560 21.83 22.24 -21.24
N GLU A 561 22.45 21.80 -22.34
CA GLU A 561 23.89 21.48 -22.41
C GLU A 561 24.78 22.71 -22.64
N GLY A 562 24.21 23.91 -22.75
CA GLY A 562 24.94 25.17 -22.87
C GLY A 562 25.51 25.48 -24.26
N VAL A 563 25.04 24.80 -25.31
CA VAL A 563 25.51 25.01 -26.69
C VAL A 563 25.06 26.38 -27.21
N ASN A 564 25.96 27.14 -27.85
CA ASN A 564 25.61 28.49 -28.29
C ASN A 564 24.62 28.48 -29.49
N VAL A 565 23.82 29.54 -29.57
CA VAL A 565 22.74 29.71 -30.55
C VAL A 565 23.20 29.63 -32.03
N LYS A 566 24.45 29.99 -32.36
CA LYS A 566 24.95 29.88 -33.75
C LYS A 566 25.18 28.42 -34.13
N ASP A 567 25.68 27.61 -33.20
CA ASP A 567 25.98 26.21 -33.45
C ASP A 567 24.71 25.34 -33.41
N ILE A 568 23.75 25.63 -32.52
CA ILE A 568 22.41 25.04 -32.57
C ILE A 568 21.72 25.35 -33.91
N ALA A 569 21.83 26.60 -34.40
CA ALA A 569 21.25 26.99 -35.69
C ALA A 569 21.87 26.23 -36.87
N LYS A 570 23.20 26.02 -36.84
CA LYS A 570 23.93 25.23 -37.84
C LYS A 570 23.53 23.76 -37.79
N HIS A 571 23.47 23.16 -36.60
CA HIS A 571 23.10 21.75 -36.39
C HIS A 571 21.69 21.43 -36.89
N LEU A 572 20.70 22.24 -36.49
CA LEU A 572 19.30 22.05 -36.89
C LEU A 572 18.97 22.60 -38.29
N GLY A 573 19.95 23.11 -39.04
CA GLY A 573 19.74 23.71 -40.37
C GLY A 573 18.82 24.93 -40.39
N ARG A 574 18.66 25.63 -39.26
CA ARG A 574 17.76 26.78 -39.05
C ARG A 574 18.52 28.11 -39.03
N THR A 575 17.81 29.23 -39.06
CA THR A 575 18.40 30.55 -38.79
C THR A 575 18.53 30.80 -37.29
N THR A 576 19.51 31.59 -36.86
CA THR A 576 19.71 31.94 -35.44
C THR A 576 18.51 32.66 -34.82
N GLY A 577 17.78 33.45 -35.61
CA GLY A 577 16.52 34.06 -35.20
C GLY A 577 15.41 33.03 -34.90
N ALA A 578 15.32 31.96 -35.70
CA ALA A 578 14.36 30.89 -35.45
C ALA A 578 14.69 30.11 -34.16
N ILE A 579 15.98 29.86 -33.88
CA ILE A 579 16.41 29.25 -32.61
C ILE A 579 16.00 30.11 -31.42
N ARG A 580 16.35 31.41 -31.41
CA ARG A 580 15.99 32.34 -30.31
C ARG A 580 14.48 32.44 -30.11
N SER A 581 13.71 32.55 -31.19
CA SER A 581 12.26 32.57 -31.12
C SER A 581 11.68 31.26 -30.58
N ARG A 582 12.34 30.12 -30.81
CA ARG A 582 11.85 28.82 -30.34
C ARG A 582 12.22 28.57 -28.88
N ILE A 583 13.44 28.92 -28.45
CA ILE A 583 13.85 28.95 -27.03
C ILE A 583 12.81 29.72 -26.20
N LYS A 584 12.46 30.94 -26.63
CA LYS A 584 11.45 31.76 -25.94
C LYS A 584 10.05 31.13 -25.93
N LYS A 585 9.62 30.52 -27.05
CA LYS A 585 8.30 29.86 -27.14
C LYS A 585 8.23 28.52 -26.37
N LEU A 586 9.36 27.92 -26.05
CA LEU A 586 9.48 26.75 -25.19
C LEU A 586 9.81 27.13 -23.74
N GLU A 587 9.84 28.43 -23.41
CA GLU A 587 10.09 28.97 -22.06
C GLU A 587 11.40 28.48 -21.42
N LEU A 588 12.38 28.06 -22.23
CA LEU A 588 13.57 27.36 -21.73
C LEU A 588 14.47 28.21 -20.84
N GLU A 589 14.47 29.52 -21.05
CA GLU A 589 15.21 30.50 -20.24
C GLU A 589 14.55 30.72 -18.85
N GLU A 590 13.25 30.41 -18.70
CA GLU A 590 12.55 30.42 -17.40
C GLU A 590 12.52 29.03 -16.73
N LEU A 591 12.63 27.96 -17.53
CA LEU A 591 12.63 26.57 -17.04
C LEU A 591 14.04 26.05 -16.68
N TYR A 592 15.09 26.58 -17.31
CA TYR A 592 16.45 26.04 -17.24
C TYR A 592 17.59 27.10 -17.26
N GLY A 593 17.27 28.39 -17.33
CA GLY A 593 18.23 29.51 -17.39
C GLY A 593 18.80 29.93 -16.03
#